data_AF-A0A2E3QSR5-F1
#
_entry.id   AF-A0A2E3QSR5-F1
#
_cell.length_a   1.000
_cell.length_b   1.000
_cell.length_c   1.000
_cell.angle_alpha   90.00
_cell.angle_beta   90.00
_cell.angle_gamma   90.00
#
_symmetry.space_group_name_H-M   'P 1'
#
loop_
_entity.id
_entity.type
_entity.pdbx_description
1 polymer ?
#
loop_
_entity_poly.entity_id
_entity_poly.type
_entity_poly.pdbx_seq_one_letter_code
_entity_poly.pdbx_strand_id
1 'polypeptide(L)'
;MLHPVSRSRILVLGALLLGACQGDDAYVGTWRAAGADSLDMRYQFFADGTARIVERGGDTPQVYEARYAIVGDSVLTLQWIDDLGPDGRFRVELDGDTLRLENPAGGQRTNWVRL
;
A
#
# COMPACT_ATOMS: atom_id res chain seq x y z
N MET A 1 -3.89 44.70 -40.39
CA MET A 1 -2.51 44.22 -40.61
C MET A 1 -1.82 44.11 -39.25
N LEU A 2 -1.17 42.96 -39.04
CA LEU A 2 -0.23 42.48 -38.01
C LEU A 2 0.32 43.51 -36.99
N HIS A 3 0.45 43.18 -35.69
CA HIS A 3 1.61 42.45 -35.11
C HIS A 3 1.38 42.11 -33.59
N PRO A 4 2.19 41.26 -32.93
CA PRO A 4 1.72 40.00 -32.34
C PRO A 4 1.92 39.84 -30.80
N VAL A 5 1.28 38.77 -30.29
CA VAL A 5 1.58 37.87 -29.15
C VAL A 5 2.51 38.39 -28.03
N SER A 6 1.96 38.50 -26.81
CA SER A 6 2.74 38.66 -25.58
C SER A 6 2.40 37.59 -24.54
N ARG A 7 3.34 36.65 -24.42
CA ARG A 7 3.86 36.02 -23.19
C ARG A 7 2.90 35.23 -22.30
N SER A 8 2.95 33.92 -22.52
CA SER A 8 3.18 32.88 -21.51
C SER A 8 2.95 33.26 -20.05
N ARG A 9 1.89 32.71 -19.47
CA ARG A 9 1.86 32.34 -18.05
C ARG A 9 1.68 30.83 -17.97
N ILE A 10 2.79 30.12 -18.18
CA ILE A 10 2.94 28.74 -17.71
C ILE A 10 2.90 28.84 -16.19
N LEU A 11 1.72 28.56 -15.62
CA LEU A 11 1.56 28.42 -14.19
C LEU A 11 2.12 27.05 -13.84
N VAL A 12 3.41 27.04 -13.51
CA VAL A 12 4.10 25.89 -12.94
C VAL A 12 3.44 25.60 -11.59
N LEU A 13 2.52 24.64 -11.56
CA LEU A 13 2.14 23.93 -10.33
C LEU A 13 3.34 23.07 -9.92
N GLY A 14 4.37 23.72 -9.39
CA GLY A 14 5.54 23.12 -8.79
C GLY A 14 5.41 23.15 -7.28
N ALA A 15 5.76 22.03 -6.66
CA ALA A 15 5.92 21.81 -5.21
C ALA A 15 4.65 21.54 -4.41
N LEU A 16 4.15 20.29 -4.47
CA LEU A 16 3.27 19.76 -3.41
C LEU A 16 3.49 18.27 -3.06
N LEU A 17 4.60 17.63 -3.43
CA LEU A 17 4.80 16.18 -3.15
C LEU A 17 6.12 15.80 -2.44
N LEU A 18 6.82 16.75 -1.81
CA LEU A 18 8.04 16.45 -1.04
C LEU A 18 7.77 16.26 0.46
N GLY A 19 6.73 15.51 0.82
CA GLY A 19 6.25 15.41 2.20
C GLY A 19 5.78 14.05 2.71
N ALA A 20 6.15 12.94 2.06
CA ALA A 20 5.82 11.57 2.52
C ALA A 20 7.05 10.70 2.86
N CYS A 21 8.25 11.28 2.83
CA CYS A 21 9.50 10.52 2.93
C CYS A 21 9.95 10.32 4.38
N GLN A 22 9.26 9.47 5.17
CA GLN A 22 9.97 8.65 6.17
C GLN A 22 9.10 7.57 6.83
N GLY A 23 7.77 7.71 6.84
CA GLY A 23 6.87 6.74 7.46
C GLY A 23 6.54 5.55 6.57
N ASP A 24 6.35 5.77 5.26
CA ASP A 24 5.89 4.73 4.33
C ASP A 24 7.00 3.78 3.89
N ASP A 25 8.26 4.25 3.84
CA ASP A 25 9.41 3.45 3.40
C ASP A 25 9.67 2.24 4.31
N ALA A 26 9.32 2.34 5.60
CA ALA A 26 9.47 1.24 6.54
C ALA A 26 8.58 0.03 6.18
N TYR A 27 7.47 0.27 5.48
CA TYR A 27 6.55 -0.77 5.04
C TYR A 27 6.90 -1.33 3.66
N VAL A 28 7.69 -0.59 2.86
CA VAL A 28 8.14 -1.02 1.54
C VAL A 28 8.92 -2.34 1.64
N GLY A 29 8.62 -3.27 0.75
CA GLY A 29 9.21 -4.60 0.72
C GLY A 29 8.19 -5.72 0.62
N THR A 30 8.66 -6.96 0.73
CA THR A 30 7.80 -8.14 0.67
C THR A 30 7.60 -8.73 2.07
N TRP A 31 6.37 -9.05 2.38
CA TRP A 31 5.91 -9.59 3.65
C TRP A 31 5.16 -10.89 3.41
N ARG A 32 5.46 -11.91 4.20
CA ARG A 32 4.76 -13.20 4.15
C ARG A 32 3.97 -13.41 5.43
N ALA A 33 2.73 -13.88 5.31
CA ALA A 33 1.93 -14.24 6.49
C ALA A 33 2.67 -15.29 7.33
N ALA A 34 2.66 -15.10 8.66
CA ALA A 34 3.26 -15.99 9.63
C ALA A 34 2.17 -16.89 10.23
N GLY A 35 2.20 -18.17 9.90
CA GLY A 35 1.27 -19.17 10.42
C GLY A 35 1.22 -20.40 9.52
N ALA A 36 0.97 -21.58 10.10
CA ALA A 36 0.83 -22.82 9.35
C ALA A 36 -0.50 -22.93 8.60
N ASP A 37 -1.54 -22.23 9.10
CA ASP A 37 -2.91 -22.28 8.59
C ASP A 37 -3.26 -21.10 7.66
N SER A 38 -2.36 -20.13 7.49
CA SER A 38 -2.52 -19.10 6.47
C SER A 38 -2.07 -19.68 5.13
N LEU A 39 -2.87 -19.53 4.08
CA LEU A 39 -2.43 -19.69 2.69
C LEU A 39 -1.08 -18.98 2.52
N ASP A 40 -0.19 -19.42 1.60
CA ASP A 40 1.08 -18.72 1.33
C ASP A 40 0.75 -17.37 0.68
N MET A 41 0.42 -16.42 1.55
CA MET A 41 -0.08 -15.10 1.24
C MET A 41 1.08 -14.12 1.42
N ARG A 42 1.28 -13.29 0.39
CA ARG A 42 2.39 -12.34 0.34
C ARG A 42 1.88 -10.97 -0.04
N TYR A 43 2.30 -9.98 0.73
CA TYR A 43 2.08 -8.56 0.43
C TYR A 43 3.40 -7.96 -0.01
N GLN A 44 3.40 -7.29 -1.15
CA GLN A 44 4.52 -6.49 -1.61
C GLN A 44 4.09 -5.03 -1.66
N PHE A 45 4.68 -4.20 -0.82
CA PHE A 45 4.46 -2.75 -0.81
C PHE A 45 5.58 -2.07 -1.59
N PHE A 46 5.21 -1.17 -2.51
CA PHE A 46 6.13 -0.43 -3.36
C PHE A 46 6.21 1.03 -2.93
N ALA A 47 7.37 1.66 -3.12
CA ALA A 47 7.60 3.05 -2.73
C ALA A 47 6.73 4.07 -3.48
N ASP A 48 6.02 3.65 -4.54
CA ASP A 48 5.06 4.49 -5.28
C ASP A 48 3.64 4.48 -4.67
N GLY A 49 3.43 3.79 -3.55
CA GLY A 49 2.13 3.67 -2.90
C GLY A 49 1.25 2.58 -3.49
N THR A 50 1.78 1.70 -4.34
CA THR A 50 1.07 0.49 -4.79
C THR A 50 1.41 -0.72 -3.93
N ALA A 51 0.47 -1.65 -3.85
CA ALA A 51 0.63 -2.92 -3.17
C ALA A 51 0.19 -4.06 -4.10
N ARG A 52 0.97 -5.13 -4.13
CA ARG A 52 0.59 -6.39 -4.79
C ARG A 52 0.40 -7.47 -3.74
N ILE A 53 -0.75 -8.13 -3.79
CA ILE A 53 -1.12 -9.22 -2.91
C ILE A 53 -1.13 -10.50 -3.74
N VAL A 54 -0.40 -11.52 -3.28
CA VAL A 54 -0.39 -12.84 -3.91
C VAL A 54 -0.95 -13.84 -2.91
N GLU A 55 -1.99 -14.56 -3.31
CA GLU A 55 -2.59 -15.63 -2.53
C GLU A 55 -2.34 -16.97 -3.22
N ARG A 56 -1.66 -17.89 -2.53
CA ARG A 56 -1.42 -19.25 -3.01
C ARG A 56 -2.23 -20.25 -2.18
N GLY A 57 -3.47 -20.46 -2.61
CA GLY A 57 -4.39 -21.44 -2.02
C GLY A 57 -4.70 -22.66 -2.91
N GLY A 58 -4.25 -22.65 -4.16
CA GLY A 58 -4.47 -23.73 -5.13
C GLY A 58 -3.41 -23.73 -6.23
N ASP A 59 -3.67 -24.42 -7.34
CA ASP A 59 -2.70 -24.61 -8.43
C ASP A 59 -2.30 -23.30 -9.12
N THR A 60 -3.23 -22.34 -9.18
CA THR A 60 -3.00 -21.01 -9.78
C THR A 60 -3.02 -19.93 -8.71
N PRO A 61 -1.89 -19.22 -8.50
CA PRO A 61 -1.84 -18.07 -7.60
C PRO A 61 -2.84 -16.99 -8.04
N GLN A 62 -3.58 -16.44 -7.09
CA GLN A 62 -4.37 -15.24 -7.32
C GLN A 62 -3.50 -14.01 -7.01
N VAL A 63 -3.61 -12.99 -7.86
CA VAL A 63 -2.85 -11.75 -7.73
C VAL A 63 -3.83 -10.59 -7.72
N TYR A 64 -3.69 -9.71 -6.72
CA TYR A 64 -4.51 -8.53 -6.55
C TYR A 64 -3.61 -7.30 -6.42
N GLU A 65 -4.06 -6.16 -6.92
CA GLU A 65 -3.36 -4.90 -6.78
C GLU A 65 -4.22 -3.87 -6.06
N ALA A 66 -3.58 -3.06 -5.22
CA ALA A 66 -4.21 -2.01 -4.46
C ALA A 66 -3.31 -0.78 -4.40
N ARG A 67 -3.90 0.40 -4.22
CA ARG A 67 -3.18 1.54 -3.65
C ARG A 67 -3.18 1.40 -2.14
N TYR A 68 -2.04 1.61 -1.50
CA TYR A 68 -1.94 1.61 -0.05
C TYR A 68 -1.51 2.96 0.49
N ALA A 69 -1.88 3.21 1.74
CA ALA A 69 -1.39 4.34 2.52
C ALA A 69 -1.34 3.95 3.99
N ILE A 70 -0.37 4.53 4.70
CA ILE A 70 -0.35 4.50 6.16
C ILE A 70 -0.89 5.85 6.66
N VAL A 71 -2.07 5.81 7.28
CA VAL A 71 -2.70 7.00 7.85
C VAL A 71 -2.26 7.14 9.29
N GLY A 72 -1.47 8.19 9.57
CA GLY A 72 -0.80 8.34 10.86
C GLY A 72 0.35 7.34 10.98
N ASP A 73 0.39 6.60 12.08
CA ASP A 73 1.41 5.59 12.39
C ASP A 73 0.87 4.18 12.56
N SER A 74 -0.46 4.00 12.45
CA SER A 74 -1.14 2.82 12.98
C SER A 74 -2.31 2.33 12.15
N VAL A 75 -2.60 2.94 11.00
CA VAL A 75 -3.68 2.50 10.11
C VAL A 75 -3.18 2.27 8.68
N LEU A 76 -3.27 1.03 8.21
CA LEU A 76 -3.09 0.66 6.80
C LEU A 76 -4.44 0.71 6.09
N THR A 77 -4.50 1.42 4.96
CA THR A 77 -5.62 1.38 4.02
C THR A 77 -5.21 0.70 2.72
N LEU A 78 -6.09 -0.13 2.15
CA LEU A 78 -5.92 -0.76 0.83
C LEU A 78 -7.12 -0.41 -0.04
N GLN A 79 -6.90 0.33 -1.12
CA GLN A 79 -7.90 0.62 -2.14
C GLN A 79 -7.65 -0.25 -3.37
N TRP A 80 -8.56 -1.18 -3.65
CA TRP A 80 -8.38 -2.14 -4.75
C TRP A 80 -8.41 -1.45 -6.11
N ILE A 81 -7.47 -1.82 -6.99
CA ILE A 81 -7.41 -1.28 -8.35
C ILE A 81 -8.49 -1.92 -9.24
N ASP A 82 -8.82 -3.18 -9.00
CA ASP A 82 -9.73 -3.99 -9.84
C ASP A 82 -11.16 -4.11 -9.27
N ASP A 83 -11.57 -3.20 -8.38
CA ASP A 83 -12.93 -3.17 -7.76
C ASP A 83 -13.37 -4.54 -7.18
N LEU A 84 -12.46 -5.18 -6.44
CA LEU A 84 -12.64 -6.52 -5.87
C LEU A 84 -13.56 -6.54 -4.63
N GLY A 85 -14.17 -5.40 -4.31
CA GLY A 85 -15.00 -5.21 -3.12
C GLY A 85 -14.60 -3.96 -2.33
N PRO A 86 -15.04 -3.86 -1.06
CA PRO A 86 -14.77 -2.68 -0.25
C PRO A 86 -13.27 -2.55 0.07
N ASP A 87 -12.83 -1.30 0.20
CA ASP A 87 -11.47 -0.97 0.63
C ASP A 87 -11.13 -1.63 1.97
N GLY A 88 -9.90 -2.14 2.05
CA GLY A 88 -9.36 -2.72 3.28
C GLY A 88 -8.91 -1.63 4.25
N ARG A 89 -9.19 -1.81 5.54
CA ARG A 89 -8.66 -0.96 6.61
C ARG A 89 -8.20 -1.83 7.78
N PHE A 90 -6.94 -1.69 8.17
CA PHE A 90 -6.31 -2.50 9.20
C PHE A 90 -5.61 -1.60 10.20
N ARG A 91 -5.59 -2.02 11.48
CA ARG A 91 -4.59 -1.48 12.41
C ARG A 91 -3.26 -2.14 12.09
N VAL A 92 -2.20 -1.35 12.08
CA VAL A 92 -0.86 -1.82 11.77
C VAL A 92 0.09 -1.50 12.91
N GLU A 93 0.93 -2.47 13.25
CA GLU A 93 2.07 -2.30 14.16
C GLU A 93 3.30 -2.88 13.47
N LEU A 94 4.40 -2.14 13.46
CA LEU A 94 5.68 -2.56 12.89
C LEU A 94 6.71 -2.70 14.01
N ASP A 95 7.31 -3.88 14.14
CA ASP A 95 8.38 -4.20 15.07
C ASP A 95 9.53 -4.89 14.31
N GLY A 96 10.49 -4.09 13.87
CA GLY A 96 11.59 -4.54 13.01
C GLY A 96 11.10 -5.21 11.72
N ASP A 97 11.33 -6.51 11.60
CA ASP A 97 10.93 -7.34 10.45
C ASP A 97 9.59 -8.05 10.65
N THR A 98 8.84 -7.69 11.69
CA THR A 98 7.49 -8.19 11.94
C THR A 98 6.45 -7.10 11.76
N LEU A 99 5.52 -7.32 10.85
CA LEU A 99 4.35 -6.48 10.63
C LEU A 99 3.11 -7.18 11.19
N ARG A 100 2.40 -6.55 12.12
CA ARG A 100 1.15 -7.08 12.67
C ARG A 100 -0.01 -6.30 12.07
N LEU A 101 -0.94 -7.03 11.44
CA LEU A 101 -2.17 -6.48 10.91
C LEU A 101 -3.35 -7.00 11.72
N GLU A 102 -4.19 -6.09 12.19
CA GLU A 102 -5.47 -6.40 12.84
C GLU A 102 -6.62 -5.88 11.99
N ASN A 103 -7.55 -6.77 11.63
CA ASN A 103 -8.82 -6.37 11.03
C ASN A 103 -9.75 -5.84 12.13
N PRO A 104 -10.08 -4.54 12.16
CA PRO A 104 -10.89 -3.94 13.22
C PRO A 104 -12.35 -4.45 13.21
N ALA A 105 -12.85 -4.95 12.09
CA ALA A 105 -14.22 -5.45 11.99
C ALA A 105 -14.40 -6.82 12.67
N GLY A 106 -13.35 -7.65 12.67
CA GLY A 106 -13.40 -9.02 13.20
C GLY A 106 -12.45 -9.31 14.36
N GLY A 107 -11.55 -8.37 14.70
CA GLY A 107 -10.49 -8.56 15.69
C GLY A 107 -9.42 -9.58 15.29
N GLN A 108 -9.48 -10.13 14.08
CA GLN A 108 -8.51 -11.08 13.58
C GLN A 108 -7.13 -10.42 13.46
N ARG A 109 -6.12 -11.06 14.02
CA ARG A 109 -4.73 -10.60 14.00
C ARG A 109 -3.87 -11.60 13.23
N THR A 110 -3.08 -11.06 12.31
CA THR A 110 -2.11 -11.83 11.53
C THR A 110 -0.75 -11.16 11.64
N ASN A 111 0.27 -11.93 12.01
CA ASN A 111 1.65 -11.48 11.93
C ASN A 111 2.19 -11.77 10.53
N TRP A 112 3.06 -10.90 10.04
CA TRP A 112 3.70 -10.99 8.74
C TRP A 112 5.20 -10.76 8.95
N VAL A 113 6.03 -11.54 8.25
CA VAL A 113 7.49 -11.46 8.37
C VAL A 113 8.06 -10.94 7.06
N ARG A 114 9.00 -10.01 7.14
CA ARG A 114 9.74 -9.51 5.98
C ARG A 114 10.55 -10.63 5.31
N LEU A 115 10.60 -10.63 3.98
CA LEU A 115 11.42 -11.54 3.17
C LEU A 115 12.69 -10.87 2.65
#